data_AF-A0A920MY21-F1
#
_entry.id   AF-A0A920MY21-F1
#
_cell.length_a   1.000
_cell.length_b   1.000
_cell.length_c   1.000
_cell.angle_alpha   90.00
_cell.angle_beta   90.00
_cell.angle_gamma   90.00
#
_symmetry.space_group_name_H-M   'P 1'
#
loop_
_entity.id
_entity.type
_entity.pdbx_description
1 polymer ?
#
loop_
_entity_poly.entity_id
_entity_poly.type
_entity_poly.pdbx_seq_one_letter_code
_entity_poly.pdbx_strand_id
1 'polypeptide(L)'
;MTDEQKAAARQHFYWIADLYQSSGRDKKFETTYAEIQKIFGTDDDLLGRLAGFYRGKGRYVDARACYSRFENRINGNSGIAETYYAEKKIEPCVMAYRRNVALDTKNPNQWHSTIAGTYRAVGQYDKAIAIYQELLKADLKNTQTWLWNIATTYRDWRKDKEAIGFFRQCTNFPSNYSEMAMCHRRLKQYKEAVTL
;
A
#
# COMPACT_ATOMS: atom_id res chain seq x y z
N MET A 1 -9.58 9.72 -37.39
CA MET A 1 -9.09 10.41 -36.18
C MET A 1 -7.71 9.86 -35.89
N THR A 2 -6.68 10.73 -35.90
CA THR A 2 -5.30 10.33 -35.57
C THR A 2 -5.21 9.89 -34.11
N ASP A 3 -4.16 9.16 -33.73
CA ASP A 3 -4.00 8.71 -32.35
C ASP A 3 -3.81 9.89 -31.37
N GLU A 4 -3.19 10.97 -31.85
CA GLU A 4 -3.08 12.23 -31.11
C GLU A 4 -4.46 12.90 -30.89
N GLN A 5 -5.31 12.92 -31.92
CA GLN A 5 -6.68 13.42 -31.78
C GLN A 5 -7.50 12.55 -30.82
N LYS A 6 -7.32 11.23 -30.83
CA LYS A 6 -7.96 10.31 -29.88
C LYS A 6 -7.50 10.56 -28.45
N ALA A 7 -6.20 10.73 -28.23
CA ALA A 7 -5.63 11.02 -26.92
C ALA A 7 -6.15 12.37 -26.37
N ALA A 8 -6.15 13.42 -27.20
CA ALA A 8 -6.69 14.73 -26.84
C ALA A 8 -8.19 14.65 -26.49
N ALA A 9 -8.99 13.98 -27.33
CA ALA A 9 -10.41 13.78 -27.07
C ALA A 9 -10.65 13.04 -25.75
N ARG A 10 -9.92 11.95 -25.49
CA ARG A 10 -10.00 11.19 -24.24
C ARG A 10 -9.66 12.05 -23.02
N GLN A 11 -8.65 12.90 -23.13
CA GLN A 11 -8.26 13.82 -22.06
C GLN A 11 -9.36 14.85 -21.76
N HIS A 12 -10.03 15.39 -22.78
CA HIS A 12 -11.17 16.28 -22.59
C HIS A 12 -12.34 15.59 -21.86
N PHE A 13 -12.62 14.33 -22.19
CA PHE A 13 -13.63 13.57 -21.46
C PHE A 13 -13.26 13.37 -19.98
N TYR A 14 -11.98 13.17 -19.67
CA TYR A 14 -11.53 13.11 -18.27
C TYR A 14 -11.77 14.42 -17.53
N TRP A 15 -11.46 15.57 -18.13
CA TRP A 15 -11.74 16.87 -17.49
C TRP A 15 -13.23 17.10 -17.25
N ILE A 16 -14.10 16.69 -18.18
CA ILE A 16 -15.56 16.75 -18.00
C ILE A 16 -15.99 15.87 -16.83
N ALA A 17 -15.45 14.65 -16.74
CA ALA A 17 -15.78 13.74 -15.66
C ALA A 17 -15.29 14.28 -14.30
N ASP A 18 -14.06 14.78 -14.22
CA ASP A 18 -13.50 15.38 -12.99
C ASP A 18 -14.33 16.58 -12.51
N LEU A 19 -14.85 17.38 -13.46
CA LEU A 19 -15.79 18.46 -13.16
C LEU A 19 -17.11 17.94 -12.58
N TYR A 20 -17.67 16.87 -13.16
CA TYR A 20 -18.89 16.25 -12.64
C TYR A 20 -18.68 15.63 -11.27
N GLN A 21 -17.55 14.97 -11.03
CA GLN A 21 -17.18 14.45 -9.72
C GLN A 21 -17.11 15.58 -8.69
N SER A 22 -16.39 16.66 -9.00
CA SER A 22 -16.23 17.82 -8.10
C SER A 22 -17.56 18.54 -7.84
N SER A 23 -18.50 18.48 -8.78
CA SER A 23 -19.84 19.05 -8.66
C SER A 23 -20.87 18.10 -8.02
N GLY A 24 -20.46 16.91 -7.55
CA GLY A 24 -21.35 15.90 -6.96
C GLY A 24 -22.34 15.26 -7.94
N ARG A 25 -22.11 15.39 -9.26
CA ARG A 25 -23.01 14.89 -10.31
C ARG A 25 -22.64 13.45 -10.71
N ASP A 26 -22.78 12.53 -9.76
CA ASP A 26 -22.29 11.15 -9.86
C ASP A 26 -22.86 10.38 -11.07
N LYS A 27 -24.15 10.55 -11.37
CA LYS A 27 -24.75 9.93 -12.57
C LYS A 27 -24.12 10.42 -13.87
N LYS A 28 -23.79 11.72 -13.95
CA LYS A 28 -23.15 12.29 -15.14
C LYS A 28 -21.71 11.80 -15.28
N PHE A 29 -21.01 11.66 -14.16
CA PHE A 29 -19.69 11.03 -14.13
C PHE A 29 -19.73 9.61 -14.72
N GLU A 30 -20.66 8.77 -14.24
CA GLU A 30 -20.79 7.39 -14.72
C GLU A 30 -21.15 7.32 -16.21
N THR A 31 -22.06 8.18 -16.68
CA THR A 31 -22.40 8.25 -18.11
C THR A 31 -21.20 8.66 -18.96
N THR A 32 -20.40 9.64 -18.50
CA THR A 32 -19.19 10.06 -19.21
C THR A 32 -18.17 8.91 -19.29
N TYR A 33 -17.95 8.15 -18.22
CA TYR A 33 -17.06 6.98 -18.27
C TYR A 33 -17.59 5.85 -19.17
N ALA A 34 -18.90 5.63 -19.22
CA ALA A 34 -19.51 4.68 -20.15
C ALA A 34 -19.31 5.10 -21.61
N GLU A 35 -19.39 6.40 -21.91
CA GLU A 35 -19.09 6.96 -23.23
C GLU A 35 -17.61 6.80 -23.59
N ILE A 36 -16.69 7.11 -22.66
CA ILE A 36 -15.24 6.91 -22.87
C ILE A 36 -14.98 5.44 -23.20
N GLN A 37 -15.56 4.51 -22.44
CA GLN A 37 -15.42 3.07 -22.66
C GLN A 37 -15.91 2.66 -24.06
N LYS A 38 -17.02 3.23 -24.53
CA LYS A 38 -17.58 2.92 -25.86
C LYS A 38 -16.72 3.46 -27.00
N ILE A 39 -16.14 4.65 -26.85
CA ILE A 39 -15.40 5.34 -27.91
C ILE A 39 -13.94 4.88 -27.97
N PHE A 40 -13.30 4.72 -26.81
CA PHE A 40 -11.85 4.49 -26.69
C PHE A 40 -11.50 3.08 -26.19
N GLY A 41 -12.49 2.27 -25.82
CA GLY A 41 -12.27 0.96 -25.21
C GLY A 41 -12.03 1.04 -23.70
N THR A 42 -11.79 -0.13 -23.10
CA THR A 42 -11.46 -0.25 -21.67
C THR A 42 -9.98 -0.59 -21.52
N ASP A 43 -9.29 0.13 -20.65
CA ASP A 43 -7.95 -0.22 -20.18
C ASP A 43 -7.86 -0.02 -18.66
N ASP A 44 -6.72 -0.43 -18.09
CA ASP A 44 -6.45 -0.36 -16.66
C ASP A 44 -6.49 1.08 -16.13
N ASP A 45 -6.09 2.07 -16.94
CA ASP A 45 -6.12 3.49 -16.54
C ASP A 45 -7.55 4.00 -16.37
N LEU A 46 -8.43 3.71 -17.33
CA LEU A 46 -9.85 4.06 -17.25
C LEU A 46 -10.51 3.39 -16.05
N LEU A 47 -10.27 2.07 -15.90
CA LEU A 47 -10.82 1.30 -14.79
C LEU A 47 -10.28 1.80 -13.45
N GLY A 48 -9.01 2.19 -13.37
CA GLY A 48 -8.38 2.72 -12.16
C GLY A 48 -8.98 4.04 -11.71
N ARG A 49 -9.24 4.96 -12.64
CA ARG A 49 -9.92 6.23 -12.32
C ARG A 49 -11.36 6.00 -11.85
N LEU A 50 -12.10 5.14 -12.54
CA LEU A 50 -13.46 4.76 -12.14
C LEU A 50 -13.48 4.09 -10.76
N ALA A 51 -12.53 3.19 -10.50
CA ALA A 51 -12.37 2.55 -9.20
C ALA A 51 -12.04 3.55 -8.09
N GLY A 52 -11.17 4.52 -8.37
CA GLY A 52 -10.82 5.60 -7.46
C GLY A 52 -12.03 6.46 -7.10
N PHE A 53 -12.87 6.81 -8.08
CA PHE A 53 -14.14 7.49 -7.86
C PHE A 53 -15.06 6.70 -6.93
N TYR A 54 -15.30 5.42 -7.22
CA TYR A 54 -16.16 4.57 -6.39
C TYR A 54 -15.61 4.41 -4.97
N ARG A 55 -14.29 4.23 -4.82
CA ARG A 55 -13.64 4.14 -3.50
C ARG A 55 -13.82 5.41 -2.69
N GLY A 56 -13.66 6.58 -3.33
CA GLY A 56 -13.86 7.89 -2.70
C GLY A 56 -15.30 8.13 -2.21
N LYS A 57 -16.28 7.47 -2.84
CA LYS A 57 -17.69 7.49 -2.43
C LYS A 57 -18.08 6.40 -1.43
N GLY A 58 -17.12 5.59 -0.96
CA GLY A 58 -17.38 4.44 -0.10
C GLY A 58 -18.05 3.26 -0.81
N ARG A 59 -18.16 3.30 -2.15
CA ARG A 59 -18.71 2.23 -2.99
C ARG A 59 -17.64 1.18 -3.26
N TYR A 60 -17.21 0.52 -2.19
CA TYR A 60 -16.04 -0.37 -2.22
C TYR A 60 -16.24 -1.61 -3.11
N VAL A 61 -17.47 -2.12 -3.24
CA VAL A 61 -17.78 -3.26 -4.12
C VAL A 61 -17.56 -2.89 -5.58
N ASP A 62 -18.06 -1.73 -6.01
CA ASP A 62 -17.92 -1.23 -7.38
C ASP A 62 -16.45 -0.94 -7.71
N ALA A 63 -15.71 -0.34 -6.77
CA ALA A 63 -14.29 -0.12 -6.92
C ALA A 63 -13.51 -1.44 -7.14
N ARG A 64 -13.78 -2.47 -6.34
CA ARG A 64 -13.17 -3.79 -6.52
C ARG A 64 -13.58 -4.45 -7.82
N ALA A 65 -14.82 -4.26 -8.28
CA ALA A 65 -15.27 -4.78 -9.57
C ALA A 65 -14.46 -4.18 -10.72
N CYS A 66 -14.18 -2.87 -10.69
CA CYS A 66 -13.28 -2.22 -11.64
C CYS A 66 -11.86 -2.81 -11.59
N TYR A 67 -11.24 -2.90 -10.41
CA TYR A 67 -9.89 -3.44 -10.27
C TYR A 67 -9.78 -4.93 -10.67
N SER A 68 -10.84 -5.72 -10.48
CA SER A 68 -10.87 -7.13 -10.90
C SER A 68 -10.82 -7.32 -12.42
N ARG A 69 -11.09 -6.27 -13.18
CA ARG A 69 -11.06 -6.27 -14.65
C ARG A 69 -9.71 -5.84 -15.22
N PHE A 70 -8.74 -5.48 -14.39
CA PHE A 70 -7.42 -5.09 -14.86
C PHE A 70 -6.74 -6.23 -15.62
N GLU A 71 -6.12 -5.90 -16.74
CA GLU A 71 -5.23 -6.78 -17.49
C GLU A 71 -3.98 -7.06 -16.67
N ASN A 72 -3.38 -6.02 -16.08
CA ASN A 72 -2.31 -6.19 -15.10
C ASN A 72 -2.89 -6.67 -13.76
N ARG A 73 -2.92 -8.00 -13.58
CA ARG A 73 -3.45 -8.65 -12.39
C ARG A 73 -2.78 -8.22 -11.09
N ILE A 74 -1.48 -7.91 -11.13
CA ILE A 74 -0.73 -7.45 -9.94
C ILE A 74 -1.28 -6.09 -9.49
N ASN A 75 -1.44 -5.15 -10.43
CA ASN A 75 -2.01 -3.83 -10.15
C ASN A 75 -3.48 -3.92 -9.72
N GLY A 76 -4.28 -4.77 -10.39
CA GLY A 76 -5.67 -5.02 -10.02
C GLY A 76 -5.82 -5.57 -8.61
N ASN A 77 -5.05 -6.59 -8.24
CA ASN A 77 -5.05 -7.12 -6.87
C ASN A 77 -4.60 -6.08 -5.83
N SER A 78 -3.62 -5.22 -6.15
CA SER A 78 -3.21 -4.12 -5.27
C SER A 78 -4.35 -3.13 -5.05
N GLY A 79 -5.06 -2.73 -6.11
CA GLY A 79 -6.24 -1.87 -5.98
C GLY A 79 -7.37 -2.52 -5.17
N ILE A 80 -7.59 -3.82 -5.32
CA ILE A 80 -8.53 -4.60 -4.49
C ILE A 80 -8.09 -4.58 -3.01
N ALA A 81 -6.80 -4.82 -2.75
CA ALA A 81 -6.25 -4.83 -1.40
C ALA A 81 -6.43 -3.48 -0.70
N GLU A 82 -6.03 -2.40 -1.36
CA GLU A 82 -6.21 -1.03 -0.85
C GLU A 82 -7.68 -0.69 -0.61
N THR A 83 -8.59 -1.19 -1.45
CA THR A 83 -10.03 -0.98 -1.26
C THR A 83 -10.54 -1.70 -0.02
N TYR A 84 -10.10 -2.94 0.22
CA TYR A 84 -10.41 -3.64 1.47
C TYR A 84 -9.78 -2.98 2.69
N TYR A 85 -8.57 -2.43 2.55
CA TYR A 85 -7.90 -1.67 3.61
C TYR A 85 -8.70 -0.41 3.98
N ALA A 86 -9.18 0.35 2.99
CA ALA A 86 -10.05 1.52 3.21
C ALA A 86 -11.37 1.15 3.91
N GLU A 87 -11.89 -0.05 3.63
CA GLU A 87 -13.06 -0.63 4.31
C GLU A 87 -12.73 -1.22 5.70
N LYS A 88 -11.47 -1.13 6.16
CA LYS A 88 -10.94 -1.74 7.40
C LYS A 88 -11.05 -3.27 7.46
N LYS A 89 -11.19 -3.93 6.30
CA LYS A 89 -11.24 -5.39 6.15
C LYS A 89 -9.84 -5.96 5.91
N ILE A 90 -9.14 -6.25 7.00
CA ILE A 90 -7.70 -6.55 6.94
C ILE A 90 -7.40 -7.91 6.32
N GLU A 91 -8.11 -8.98 6.72
CA GLU A 91 -7.84 -10.32 6.17
C GLU A 91 -8.12 -10.41 4.66
N PRO A 92 -9.24 -9.86 4.12
CA PRO A 92 -9.43 -9.77 2.67
C PRO A 92 -8.38 -8.92 1.94
N CYS A 93 -7.90 -7.84 2.56
CA CYS A 93 -6.79 -7.04 2.04
C CYS A 93 -5.53 -7.90 1.89
N VAL A 94 -5.15 -8.62 2.96
CA VAL A 94 -3.99 -9.50 2.97
C VAL A 94 -4.13 -10.62 1.94
N MET A 95 -5.33 -11.21 1.78
CA MET A 95 -5.56 -12.23 0.74
C MET A 95 -5.34 -11.69 -0.66
N ALA A 96 -5.71 -10.43 -0.94
CA ALA A 96 -5.46 -9.81 -2.23
C ALA A 96 -3.95 -9.61 -2.49
N TYR A 97 -3.18 -9.16 -1.50
CA TYR A 97 -1.71 -9.10 -1.63
C TYR A 97 -1.05 -10.48 -1.73
N ARG A 98 -1.58 -11.51 -1.06
CA ARG A 98 -1.07 -12.89 -1.21
C ARG A 98 -1.21 -13.43 -2.63
N ARG A 99 -2.24 -13.01 -3.38
CA ARG A 99 -2.34 -13.35 -4.80
C ARG A 99 -1.16 -12.78 -5.59
N ASN A 100 -0.66 -11.60 -5.22
CA ASN A 100 0.52 -11.02 -5.87
C ASN A 100 1.81 -11.76 -5.56
N VAL A 101 1.96 -12.35 -4.38
CA VAL A 101 3.10 -13.24 -4.06
C VAL A 101 3.20 -14.37 -5.10
N ALA A 102 2.06 -14.95 -5.51
CA ALA A 102 2.03 -16.03 -6.48
C ALA A 102 2.24 -15.56 -7.94
N LEU A 103 1.86 -14.33 -8.25
CA LEU A 103 1.93 -13.77 -9.61
C LEU A 103 3.28 -13.10 -9.91
N ASP A 104 3.89 -12.44 -8.92
CA ASP A 104 5.17 -11.77 -9.05
C ASP A 104 6.30 -12.68 -8.54
N THR A 105 6.69 -13.62 -9.40
CA THR A 105 7.76 -14.57 -9.07
C THR A 105 9.13 -13.92 -8.95
N LYS A 106 9.30 -12.67 -9.43
CA LYS A 106 10.58 -11.94 -9.35
C LYS A 106 10.78 -11.32 -7.98
N ASN A 107 9.70 -10.84 -7.34
CA ASN A 107 9.78 -10.13 -6.07
C ASN A 107 8.76 -10.62 -5.02
N PRO A 108 8.65 -11.93 -4.73
CA PRO A 108 7.66 -12.44 -3.77
C PRO A 108 7.86 -11.83 -2.37
N ASN A 109 9.10 -11.58 -1.97
CA ASN A 109 9.46 -10.99 -0.67
C ASN A 109 8.93 -9.56 -0.50
N GLN A 110 8.85 -8.79 -1.59
CA GLN A 110 8.27 -7.44 -1.58
C GLN A 110 6.81 -7.51 -1.09
N TRP A 111 6.03 -8.46 -1.61
CA TRP A 111 4.63 -8.64 -1.25
C TRP A 111 4.45 -9.15 0.18
N HIS A 112 5.31 -10.04 0.65
CA HIS A 112 5.35 -10.43 2.07
C HIS A 112 5.62 -9.23 2.98
N SER A 113 6.55 -8.34 2.59
CA SER A 113 6.82 -7.10 3.33
C SER A 113 5.61 -6.16 3.33
N THR A 114 4.90 -6.02 2.21
CA THR A 114 3.65 -5.25 2.12
C THR A 114 2.57 -5.80 3.04
N ILE A 115 2.42 -7.12 3.12
CA ILE A 115 1.49 -7.78 4.05
C ILE A 115 1.87 -7.48 5.50
N ALA A 116 3.15 -7.62 5.86
CA ALA A 116 3.64 -7.29 7.19
C ALA A 116 3.40 -5.81 7.56
N GLY A 117 3.66 -4.90 6.62
CA GLY A 117 3.40 -3.48 6.79
C GLY A 117 1.91 -3.17 6.98
N THR A 118 1.04 -3.91 6.29
CA THR A 118 -0.42 -3.82 6.45
C THR A 118 -0.84 -4.19 7.86
N TYR A 119 -0.32 -5.30 8.41
CA TYR A 119 -0.60 -5.71 9.79
C TYR A 119 -0.08 -4.71 10.82
N ARG A 120 1.14 -4.20 10.62
CA ARG A 120 1.73 -3.16 11.48
C ARG A 120 0.86 -1.90 11.51
N ALA A 121 0.40 -1.43 10.35
CA ALA A 121 -0.40 -0.20 10.24
C ALA A 121 -1.71 -0.28 11.01
N VAL A 122 -2.24 -1.48 11.24
CA VAL A 122 -3.49 -1.72 12.00
C VAL A 122 -3.25 -2.24 13.41
N GLY A 123 -2.01 -2.19 13.89
CA GLY A 123 -1.64 -2.58 15.25
C GLY A 123 -1.54 -4.09 15.51
N GLN A 124 -1.61 -4.93 14.47
CA GLN A 124 -1.36 -6.37 14.56
C GLN A 124 0.15 -6.64 14.49
N TYR A 125 0.88 -6.12 15.48
CA TYR A 125 2.34 -6.07 15.50
C TYR A 125 2.98 -7.46 15.55
N ASP A 126 2.36 -8.41 16.25
CA ASP A 126 2.78 -9.80 16.36
C ASP A 126 2.82 -10.49 14.98
N LYS A 127 1.75 -10.37 14.19
CA LYS A 127 1.68 -10.92 12.83
C LYS A 127 2.71 -10.26 11.90
N ALA A 128 2.87 -8.94 12.00
CA ALA A 128 3.86 -8.20 11.22
C ALA A 128 5.29 -8.68 11.51
N ILE A 129 5.65 -8.80 12.80
CA ILE A 129 6.96 -9.28 13.24
C ILE A 129 7.23 -10.71 12.75
N ALA A 130 6.25 -11.61 12.85
CA ALA A 130 6.41 -12.99 12.39
C ALA A 130 6.82 -13.05 10.91
N ILE A 131 6.13 -12.29 10.05
CA ILE A 131 6.43 -12.24 8.61
C ILE A 131 7.81 -11.59 8.36
N TYR A 132 8.15 -10.50 9.05
CA TYR A 132 9.47 -9.90 8.87
C TYR A 132 10.61 -10.81 9.36
N GLN A 133 10.38 -11.64 10.37
CA GLN A 133 11.37 -12.63 10.82
C GLN A 133 11.54 -13.77 9.82
N GLU A 134 10.48 -14.20 9.13
CA GLU A 134 10.59 -15.13 8.00
C GLU A 134 11.41 -14.52 6.86
N LEU A 135 11.13 -13.25 6.51
CA LEU A 135 11.89 -12.51 5.49
C LEU A 135 13.37 -12.34 5.85
N LEU A 136 13.67 -12.07 7.12
CA LEU A 136 15.04 -11.97 7.62
C LEU A 136 15.84 -13.27 7.41
N LYS A 137 15.18 -14.44 7.45
CA LYS A 137 15.81 -15.74 7.21
C LYS A 137 15.90 -16.08 5.72
N ALA A 138 14.88 -15.72 4.95
CA ALA A 138 14.76 -16.10 3.54
C ALA A 138 15.48 -15.16 2.57
N ASP A 139 15.70 -13.89 2.96
CA ASP A 139 16.26 -12.85 2.10
C ASP A 139 17.40 -12.12 2.78
N LEU A 140 18.57 -12.76 2.75
CA LEU A 140 19.79 -12.25 3.36
C LEU A 140 20.27 -10.95 2.69
N LYS A 141 19.94 -10.73 1.41
CA LYS A 141 20.34 -9.52 0.67
C LYS A 141 19.70 -8.27 1.28
N ASN A 142 18.46 -8.38 1.73
CA ASN A 142 17.70 -7.27 2.33
C ASN A 142 17.65 -7.31 3.86
N THR A 143 18.59 -8.02 4.50
CA THR A 143 18.70 -8.16 5.98
C THR A 143 18.51 -6.84 6.71
N GLN A 144 19.19 -5.76 6.27
CA GLN A 144 19.12 -4.46 6.94
C GLN A 144 17.70 -3.85 6.88
N THR A 145 16.99 -4.05 5.77
CA THR A 145 15.59 -3.60 5.62
C THR A 145 14.67 -4.38 6.57
N TRP A 146 14.87 -5.69 6.71
CA TRP A 146 14.04 -6.52 7.59
C TRP A 146 14.31 -6.23 9.07
N LEU A 147 15.58 -6.06 9.47
CA LEU A 147 15.95 -5.63 10.82
C LEU A 147 15.30 -4.28 11.16
N TRP A 148 15.37 -3.30 10.25
CA TRP A 148 14.75 -2.00 10.44
C TRP A 148 13.23 -2.09 10.59
N ASN A 149 12.57 -2.90 9.76
CA ASN A 149 11.12 -3.10 9.83
C ASN A 149 10.71 -3.79 11.14
N ILE A 150 11.46 -4.78 11.62
CA ILE A 150 11.22 -5.42 12.92
C ILE A 150 11.40 -4.40 14.05
N ALA A 151 12.50 -3.65 14.06
CA ALA A 151 12.81 -2.67 15.09
C ALA A 151 11.71 -1.59 15.19
N THR A 152 11.33 -1.01 14.05
CA THR A 152 10.27 -0.01 13.99
C THR A 152 8.89 -0.58 14.31
N THR A 153 8.62 -1.86 14.04
CA THR A 153 7.37 -2.53 14.47
C THR A 153 7.32 -2.70 15.98
N TYR A 154 8.41 -3.14 16.63
CA TYR A 154 8.48 -3.21 18.09
C TYR A 154 8.35 -1.82 18.74
N ARG A 155 8.96 -0.81 18.13
CA ARG A 155 8.87 0.59 18.56
C ARG A 155 7.41 1.08 18.55
N ASP A 156 6.70 0.82 17.45
CA ASP A 156 5.28 1.20 17.32
C ASP A 156 4.40 0.42 18.32
N TRP A 157 4.76 -0.83 18.62
CA TRP A 157 4.15 -1.63 19.70
C TRP A 157 4.55 -1.19 21.12
N ARG A 158 5.36 -0.13 21.28
CA ARG A 158 5.85 0.36 22.58
C ARG A 158 6.73 -0.65 23.34
N LYS A 159 7.26 -1.64 22.63
CA LYS A 159 8.27 -2.60 23.14
C LYS A 159 9.67 -2.04 22.89
N ASP A 160 9.97 -0.99 23.64
CA ASP A 160 11.16 -0.14 23.43
C ASP A 160 12.48 -0.91 23.61
N LYS A 161 12.53 -1.90 24.53
CA LYS A 161 13.75 -2.70 24.76
C LYS A 161 14.07 -3.58 23.57
N GLU A 162 13.07 -4.27 23.03
CA GLU A 162 13.18 -5.12 21.85
C GLU A 162 13.53 -4.28 20.62
N ALA A 163 12.88 -3.13 20.45
CA ALA A 163 13.18 -2.18 19.38
C ALA A 163 14.66 -1.77 19.38
N ILE A 164 15.20 -1.38 20.55
CA ILE A 164 16.63 -1.04 20.70
C ILE A 164 17.52 -2.23 20.31
N GLY A 165 17.17 -3.45 20.73
CA GLY A 165 17.94 -4.65 20.38
C GLY A 165 18.07 -4.89 18.88
N PHE A 166 17.01 -4.62 18.11
CA PHE A 166 17.06 -4.71 16.64
C PHE A 166 17.70 -3.48 15.99
N PHE A 167 17.49 -2.27 16.50
CA PHE A 167 18.15 -1.07 15.97
C PHE A 167 19.67 -1.11 16.11
N ARG A 168 20.21 -1.75 17.16
CA ARG A 168 21.65 -1.99 17.33
C ARG A 168 22.26 -2.86 16.24
N GLN A 169 21.46 -3.74 15.62
CA GLN A 169 21.90 -4.60 14.53
C GLN A 169 21.79 -3.91 13.16
N CYS A 170 21.11 -2.75 13.09
CA CYS A 170 20.97 -1.98 11.87
C CYS A 170 22.24 -1.14 11.61
N THR A 171 22.63 -1.01 10.35
CA THR A 171 23.78 -0.18 9.92
C THR A 171 23.39 1.23 9.45
N ASN A 172 22.12 1.62 9.61
CA ASN A 172 21.54 2.86 9.08
C ASN A 172 21.86 4.10 9.94
N PHE A 173 23.14 4.44 10.06
CA PHE A 173 23.59 5.64 10.77
C PHE A 173 23.24 6.93 10.01
N PRO A 174 22.81 8.02 10.70
CA PRO A 174 22.56 8.14 12.15
C PRO A 174 21.13 7.79 12.58
N SER A 175 20.28 7.34 11.65
CA SER A 175 18.85 7.14 11.89
C SER A 175 18.59 6.10 12.98
N ASN A 176 19.32 4.98 12.97
CA ASN A 176 19.19 3.94 14.01
C ASN A 176 19.56 4.46 15.41
N TYR A 177 20.57 5.33 15.55
CA TYR A 177 20.93 5.96 16.82
C TYR A 177 19.85 6.91 17.32
N SER A 178 19.29 7.73 16.42
CA SER A 178 18.17 8.63 16.75
C SER A 178 16.95 7.85 17.25
N GLU A 179 16.61 6.74 16.59
CA GLU A 179 15.52 5.84 17.00
C GLU A 179 15.77 5.20 18.37
N MET A 180 17.00 4.72 18.61
CA MET A 180 17.39 4.18 19.90
C MET A 180 17.34 5.24 21.01
N ALA A 181 17.82 6.46 20.76
CA ALA A 181 17.75 7.56 21.72
C ALA A 181 16.30 7.90 22.09
N MET A 182 15.38 7.91 21.12
CA MET A 182 13.94 8.07 21.38
C MET A 182 13.38 6.94 22.25
N CYS A 183 13.74 5.69 21.98
CA CYS A 183 13.32 4.54 22.80
C CYS A 183 13.88 4.64 24.23
N HIS A 184 15.16 4.97 24.39
CA HIS A 184 15.79 5.18 25.70
C HIS A 184 15.12 6.31 26.49
N ARG A 185 14.76 7.42 25.84
CA ARG A 185 13.98 8.51 26.49
C ARG A 185 12.63 8.02 27.00
N ARG A 186 11.90 7.21 26.23
CA ARG A 186 10.61 6.62 26.67
C ARG A 186 10.79 5.68 27.86
N LEU A 187 11.90 4.96 27.92
CA LEU A 187 12.29 4.11 29.06
C LEU A 187 12.87 4.89 30.24
N LYS A 188 12.97 6.23 30.17
CA LYS A 188 13.61 7.11 31.16
C LYS A 188 15.11 6.82 31.38
N GLN A 189 15.77 6.25 30.38
CA GLN A 189 17.19 5.95 30.33
C GLN A 189 17.95 7.12 29.69
N TYR A 190 17.98 8.26 30.39
CA TYR A 190 18.45 9.52 29.81
C TYR A 190 19.96 9.55 29.55
N LYS A 191 20.76 8.79 30.32
CA LYS A 191 22.22 8.74 30.15
C LYS A 191 22.58 8.04 28.83
N GLU A 192 21.88 6.95 28.54
CA GLU A 192 22.01 6.16 27.32
C GLU A 192 21.49 6.94 26.10
N ALA A 193 20.46 7.78 26.27
CA ALA A 193 19.93 8.60 25.19
C ALA A 193 20.83 9.76 24.76
N VAL A 194 21.73 10.24 25.63
CA VAL A 194 22.66 11.36 25.33
C VAL A 194 23.97 10.87 24.73
N THR A 195 24.27 9.57 24.88
CA THR A 195 25.51 8.95 24.39
C THR A 195 25.38 8.36 22.98
N LEU A 196 24.18 8.40 22.40
CA LEU A 196 23.86 8.00 21.03
C LEU A 196 23.75 9.22 20.12
#